data_AF-I4IPV1-F1
#
_entry.id   AF-I4IPV1-F1
#
_cell.length_a   1.000
_cell.length_b   1.000
_cell.length_c   1.000
_cell.angle_alpha   90.00
_cell.angle_beta   90.00
_cell.angle_gamma   90.00
#
_symmetry.space_group_name_H-M   'P 1'
#
loop_
_entity.id
_entity.type
_entity.pdbx_description
1 polymer ?
#
loop_
_entity_poly.entity_id
_entity_poly.type
_entity_poly.pdbx_seq_one_letter_code
_entity_poly.pdbx_strand_id
1 'polypeptide(L)'
;MVLLIIFGGVNMTLTENQKNLLRWIVQEVRAGHLKEDSIWYIRTLTDYSWVDYNGFDSPPYVEFATFDILEEYGYIKWQQKSQHQYKGALTGKAYEAVDSNFAEPAISSQKVYAKNYYNHVETMTENKGNVNISGVQGNVSGIAAAGENQTMTGVALGQISGVVTNSIGQLQSTNTPEATQLATLLEQLQSAIKNESHLAPEDKAEAMEQVKTLAEAGQKPEDNALQKAAKTALKILKGTIAGLPDAAKLAESCAKLLPAIATLLSLS
;
A
#
# COMPACT_ATOMS: atom_id res chain seq x y z
N MET A 1 -39.86 20.95 7.05
CA MET A 1 -38.85 21.07 8.11
C MET A 1 -38.08 19.76 8.13
N VAL A 2 -36.93 19.70 7.46
CA VAL A 2 -36.08 18.50 7.40
C VAL A 2 -34.70 18.94 7.88
N LEU A 3 -34.15 18.19 8.84
CA LEU A 3 -32.91 18.54 9.53
C LEU A 3 -31.72 18.26 8.61
N LEU A 4 -31.05 19.31 8.12
CA LEU A 4 -29.71 19.21 7.54
C LEU A 4 -28.72 19.01 8.68
N ILE A 5 -28.37 17.76 8.97
CA ILE A 5 -27.29 17.45 9.90
C ILE A 5 -25.97 17.56 9.12
N ILE A 6 -25.33 18.72 9.25
CA ILE A 6 -23.96 18.93 8.78
C ILE A 6 -23.02 18.25 9.79
N PHE A 7 -22.61 17.02 9.51
CA PHE A 7 -21.43 16.46 10.18
C PHE A 7 -20.17 16.96 9.47
N GLY A 8 -19.25 17.53 10.26
CA GLY A 8 -18.04 18.16 9.76
C GLY A 8 -17.06 17.16 9.12
N GLY A 9 -16.15 17.70 8.30
CA GLY A 9 -15.17 16.92 7.53
C GLY A 9 -14.20 16.13 8.40
N VAL A 10 -14.59 14.90 8.73
CA VAL A 10 -13.65 13.80 8.94
C VAL A 10 -13.33 13.26 7.56
N ASN A 11 -12.05 13.29 7.15
CA ASN A 11 -11.57 12.42 6.08
C ASN A 11 -11.68 10.98 6.59
N MET A 12 -12.85 10.37 6.39
CA MET A 12 -13.07 8.99 6.77
C MET A 12 -12.25 8.12 5.81
N THR A 13 -11.18 7.54 6.33
CA THR A 13 -10.48 6.44 5.67
C THR A 13 -11.26 5.16 5.94
N LEU A 14 -11.21 4.19 5.01
CA LEU A 14 -11.83 2.88 5.26
C LEU A 14 -11.27 2.28 6.56
N THR A 15 -12.15 1.73 7.39
CA THR A 15 -11.74 0.93 8.55
C THR A 15 -11.00 -0.32 8.09
N GLU A 16 -10.15 -0.91 8.94
CA GLU A 16 -9.39 -2.09 8.52
C GLU A 16 -10.29 -3.29 8.18
N ASN A 17 -11.48 -3.40 8.78
CA ASN A 17 -12.49 -4.39 8.41
C ASN A 17 -13.02 -4.16 6.97
N GLN A 18 -13.30 -2.91 6.59
CA GLN A 18 -13.75 -2.56 5.23
C GLN A 18 -12.64 -2.79 4.20
N LYS A 19 -11.38 -2.46 4.54
CA LYS A 19 -10.22 -2.76 3.70
C LYS A 19 -10.01 -4.26 3.53
N ASN A 20 -10.06 -5.03 4.61
CA ASN A 20 -9.91 -6.49 4.58
C ASN A 20 -11.01 -7.15 3.74
N LEU A 21 -12.26 -6.68 3.85
CA LEU A 21 -13.32 -7.13 2.97
C LEU A 21 -13.01 -6.82 1.50
N LEU A 22 -12.60 -5.58 1.17
CA LEU A 22 -12.33 -5.24 -0.23
C LEU A 22 -11.11 -6.01 -0.79
N ARG A 23 -10.07 -6.24 0.02
CA ARG A 23 -8.94 -7.15 -0.31
C ARG A 23 -9.45 -8.55 -0.66
N TRP A 24 -10.29 -9.12 0.21
CA TRP A 24 -10.84 -10.47 0.02
C TRP A 24 -11.69 -10.54 -1.26
N ILE A 25 -12.62 -9.60 -1.48
CA ILE A 25 -13.46 -9.58 -2.70
C ILE A 25 -12.59 -9.49 -3.96
N VAL A 26 -11.60 -8.60 -3.99
CA VAL A 26 -10.68 -8.44 -5.12
C VAL A 26 -9.82 -9.69 -5.34
N GLN A 27 -9.35 -10.34 -4.27
CA GLN A 27 -8.60 -11.60 -4.35
C GLN A 27 -9.45 -12.72 -4.96
N GLU A 28 -10.67 -12.93 -4.46
CA GLU A 28 -11.53 -14.03 -4.92
C GLU A 28 -12.07 -13.80 -6.34
N VAL A 29 -12.25 -12.55 -6.77
CA VAL A 29 -12.53 -12.24 -8.18
C VAL A 29 -11.30 -12.51 -9.06
N ARG A 30 -10.09 -12.15 -8.63
CA ARG A 30 -8.83 -12.46 -9.36
C ARG A 30 -8.57 -13.96 -9.46
N ALA A 31 -8.96 -14.74 -8.45
CA ALA A 31 -8.89 -16.19 -8.46
C ALA A 31 -9.98 -16.85 -9.33
N GLY A 32 -10.97 -16.09 -9.82
CA GLY A 32 -12.12 -16.61 -10.55
C GLY A 32 -13.17 -17.30 -9.66
N HIS A 33 -13.06 -17.16 -8.33
CA HIS A 33 -14.03 -17.69 -7.37
C HIS A 33 -15.27 -16.80 -7.19
N LEU A 34 -15.19 -15.54 -7.62
CA LEU A 34 -16.30 -14.60 -7.74
C LEU A 34 -16.28 -13.97 -9.14
N LYS A 35 -17.46 -13.57 -9.65
CA LYS A 35 -17.61 -12.87 -10.94
C LYS A 35 -17.63 -11.35 -10.72
N GLU A 36 -16.67 -10.64 -11.31
CA GLU A 36 -16.47 -9.18 -11.14
C GLU A 36 -17.75 -8.34 -11.31
N ASP A 37 -18.55 -8.67 -12.33
CA ASP A 37 -19.78 -7.98 -12.73
C ASP A 37 -21.06 -8.54 -12.08
N SER A 38 -20.91 -9.57 -11.25
CA SER A 38 -22.02 -10.38 -10.78
C SER A 38 -21.78 -11.03 -9.42
N ILE A 39 -21.24 -10.25 -8.48
CA ILE A 39 -21.03 -10.66 -7.09
C ILE A 39 -22.40 -10.69 -6.40
N TRP A 40 -22.87 -11.85 -5.96
CA TRP A 40 -24.16 -11.98 -5.29
C TRP A 40 -23.99 -12.19 -3.80
N TYR A 41 -24.70 -11.40 -3.00
CA TYR A 41 -24.76 -11.55 -1.55
C TYR A 41 -26.20 -11.64 -1.07
N ILE A 42 -26.47 -12.64 -0.23
CA ILE A 42 -27.76 -12.84 0.43
C ILE A 42 -27.54 -12.68 1.94
N ARG A 43 -28.42 -11.90 2.61
CA ARG A 43 -28.42 -11.77 4.07
C ARG A 43 -29.84 -11.83 4.62
N THR A 44 -30.11 -12.87 5.41
CA THR A 44 -31.35 -13.02 6.18
C THR A 44 -31.16 -12.53 7.62
N LEU A 45 -32.14 -12.76 8.50
CA LEU A 45 -32.02 -12.45 9.92
C LEU A 45 -31.06 -13.39 10.67
N THR A 46 -30.82 -14.60 10.14
CA THR A 46 -30.09 -15.67 10.83
C THR A 46 -28.88 -16.19 10.07
N ASP A 47 -28.69 -15.78 8.81
CA ASP A 47 -27.72 -16.38 7.90
C ASP A 47 -27.29 -15.44 6.77
N TYR A 48 -26.13 -15.69 6.16
CA TYR A 48 -25.57 -14.95 5.03
C TYR A 48 -24.88 -15.88 4.03
N SER A 49 -24.83 -15.49 2.76
CA SER A 49 -24.20 -16.29 1.71
C SER A 49 -23.67 -15.42 0.58
N TRP A 50 -22.48 -15.74 0.09
CA TRP A 50 -21.94 -15.27 -1.18
C TRP A 50 -22.30 -16.31 -2.24
N VAL A 51 -23.25 -15.97 -3.12
CA VAL A 51 -23.78 -16.93 -4.12
C VAL A 51 -22.76 -17.14 -5.23
N ASP A 52 -22.72 -18.37 -5.73
CA ASP A 52 -21.75 -18.87 -6.72
C ASP A 52 -20.27 -18.83 -6.25
N TYR A 53 -20.00 -18.51 -4.97
CA TYR A 53 -18.65 -18.60 -4.39
C TYR A 53 -18.20 -20.07 -4.37
N ASN A 54 -17.03 -20.34 -4.97
CA ASN A 54 -16.48 -21.69 -5.10
C ASN A 54 -15.06 -21.85 -4.54
N GLY A 55 -14.54 -20.84 -3.84
CA GLY A 55 -13.24 -20.90 -3.18
C GLY A 55 -13.26 -21.75 -1.91
N PHE A 56 -12.07 -22.03 -1.37
CA PHE A 56 -11.87 -22.97 -0.27
C PHE A 56 -12.00 -22.35 1.14
N ASP A 57 -11.94 -21.02 1.24
CA ASP A 57 -12.00 -20.31 2.53
C ASP A 57 -13.44 -20.07 2.99
N SER A 58 -13.64 -19.91 4.29
CA SER A 58 -14.94 -19.42 4.80
C SER A 58 -15.11 -17.97 4.37
N PRO A 59 -16.15 -17.62 3.58
CA PRO A 59 -16.33 -16.25 3.13
C PRO A 59 -16.72 -15.35 4.32
N PRO A 60 -16.32 -14.06 4.33
CA PRO A 60 -16.54 -13.17 5.46
C PRO A 60 -18.01 -12.76 5.60
N TYR A 61 -18.46 -12.64 6.85
CA TYR A 61 -19.70 -11.94 7.18
C TYR A 61 -19.55 -10.43 6.92
N VAL A 62 -20.60 -9.80 6.38
CA VAL A 62 -20.62 -8.35 6.11
C VAL A 62 -21.82 -7.67 6.75
N GLU A 63 -21.54 -6.59 7.49
CA GLU A 63 -22.52 -5.64 8.00
C GLU A 63 -22.98 -4.66 6.90
N PHE A 64 -24.26 -4.29 6.88
CA PHE A 64 -24.80 -3.42 5.83
C PHE A 64 -24.06 -2.07 5.70
N ALA A 65 -23.68 -1.44 6.81
CA ALA A 65 -22.92 -0.19 6.80
C ALA A 65 -21.56 -0.30 6.06
N THR A 66 -21.00 -1.51 5.93
CA THR A 66 -19.80 -1.75 5.11
C THR A 66 -20.11 -1.75 3.61
N PHE A 67 -21.28 -2.23 3.17
CA PHE A 67 -21.67 -2.12 1.76
C PHE A 67 -21.95 -0.67 1.37
N ASP A 68 -22.68 0.06 2.21
CA ASP A 68 -23.00 1.47 1.98
C ASP A 68 -21.71 2.28 1.80
N ILE A 69 -20.71 2.07 2.67
CA ILE A 69 -19.40 2.75 2.59
C ILE A 69 -18.58 2.30 1.37
N LEU A 70 -18.58 1.01 1.00
CA LEU A 70 -17.85 0.57 -0.21
C LEU A 70 -18.50 1.12 -1.51
N GLU A 71 -19.80 1.41 -1.50
CA GLU A 71 -20.51 2.03 -2.62
C GLU A 71 -20.38 3.55 -2.65
N GLU A 72 -20.49 4.23 -1.50
CA GLU A 72 -20.23 5.67 -1.36
C GLU A 72 -18.82 6.03 -1.88
N TYR A 73 -17.84 5.17 -1.59
CA TYR A 73 -16.46 5.36 -2.06
C TYR A 73 -16.26 4.85 -3.50
N GLY A 74 -17.28 4.28 -4.14
CA GLY A 74 -17.28 3.87 -5.54
C GLY A 74 -16.45 2.62 -5.84
N TYR A 75 -16.15 1.78 -4.85
CA TYR A 75 -15.40 0.54 -5.03
C TYR A 75 -16.28 -0.60 -5.58
N ILE A 76 -17.53 -0.68 -5.12
CA ILE A 76 -18.53 -1.64 -5.59
C ILE A 76 -19.82 -0.88 -5.87
N LYS A 77 -20.52 -1.22 -6.95
CA LYS A 77 -21.89 -0.74 -7.22
C LYS A 77 -22.87 -1.83 -6.83
N TRP A 78 -23.71 -1.59 -5.83
CA TRP A 78 -24.71 -2.56 -5.37
C TRP A 78 -26.06 -2.30 -6.04
N GLN A 79 -26.77 -3.39 -6.30
CA GLN A 79 -28.14 -3.37 -6.77
C GLN A 79 -28.95 -4.32 -5.90
N GLN A 80 -29.78 -3.77 -5.01
CA GLN A 80 -30.75 -4.58 -4.29
C GLN A 80 -31.76 -5.17 -5.30
N LYS A 81 -31.90 -6.50 -5.29
CA LYS A 81 -32.82 -7.25 -6.16
C LYS A 81 -34.07 -7.71 -5.44
N SER A 82 -33.96 -7.91 -4.13
CA SER A 82 -35.09 -8.14 -3.22
C SER A 82 -34.66 -7.74 -1.80
N GLN A 83 -35.56 -7.84 -0.82
CA GLN A 83 -35.33 -7.44 0.58
C GLN A 83 -34.03 -8.00 1.19
N HIS A 84 -33.57 -9.16 0.72
CA HIS A 84 -32.41 -9.89 1.26
C HIS A 84 -31.31 -10.19 0.25
N GLN A 85 -31.44 -9.75 -1.02
CA GLN A 85 -30.52 -10.12 -2.11
C GLN A 85 -29.93 -8.88 -2.77
N TYR A 86 -28.61 -8.89 -2.89
CA TYR A 86 -27.81 -7.79 -3.42
C TYR A 86 -26.91 -8.33 -4.52
N LYS A 87 -26.87 -7.63 -5.67
CA LYS A 87 -25.94 -7.91 -6.76
C LYS A 87 -24.95 -6.75 -6.89
N GLY A 88 -23.68 -7.02 -6.66
CA GLY A 88 -22.56 -6.10 -6.77
C GLY A 88 -21.81 -6.24 -8.09
N ALA A 89 -21.23 -5.14 -8.55
CA ALA A 89 -20.17 -5.12 -9.54
C ALA A 89 -18.97 -4.32 -9.00
N LEU A 90 -17.76 -4.89 -9.03
CA LEU A 90 -16.53 -4.16 -8.70
C LEU A 90 -16.30 -3.02 -9.72
N THR A 91 -15.45 -2.07 -9.34
CA THR A 91 -14.95 -1.02 -10.23
C THR A 91 -13.43 -1.06 -10.29
N GLY A 92 -12.83 -0.44 -11.32
CA GLY A 92 -11.37 -0.25 -11.40
C GLY A 92 -10.77 0.37 -10.14
N LYS A 93 -11.52 1.27 -9.47
CA LYS A 93 -11.11 1.92 -8.23
C LYS A 93 -10.90 0.94 -7.06
N ALA A 94 -11.61 -0.20 -7.05
CA ALA A 94 -11.39 -1.23 -6.03
C ALA A 94 -10.04 -1.94 -6.21
N TYR A 95 -9.70 -2.27 -7.46
CA TYR A 95 -8.39 -2.83 -7.79
C TYR A 95 -7.27 -1.84 -7.48
N GLU A 96 -7.39 -0.59 -7.94
CA GLU A 96 -6.45 0.50 -7.62
C GLU A 96 -6.25 0.66 -6.11
N ALA A 97 -7.31 0.63 -5.32
CA ALA A 97 -7.24 0.75 -3.87
C ALA A 97 -6.60 -0.47 -3.19
N VAL A 98 -6.87 -1.70 -3.66
CA VAL A 98 -6.24 -2.91 -3.10
C VAL A 98 -4.77 -2.98 -3.48
N ASP A 99 -4.41 -2.69 -4.73
CA ASP A 99 -3.03 -2.76 -5.24
C ASP A 99 -2.14 -1.66 -4.65
N SER A 100 -2.69 -0.46 -4.42
CA SER A 100 -2.01 0.59 -3.65
C SER A 100 -2.00 0.34 -2.12
N ASN A 101 -2.52 -0.80 -1.65
CA ASN A 101 -2.71 -1.13 -0.24
C ASN A 101 -3.44 -0.01 0.55
N PHE A 102 -4.43 0.61 -0.08
CA PHE A 102 -5.22 1.73 0.44
C PHE A 102 -4.35 2.94 0.85
N ALA A 103 -3.17 3.10 0.26
CA ALA A 103 -2.49 4.38 0.27
C ALA A 103 -3.46 5.42 -0.28
N GLU A 104 -3.68 6.51 0.47
CA GLU A 104 -4.56 7.58 0.01
C GLU A 104 -4.11 8.04 -1.38
N PRO A 105 -4.99 8.07 -2.39
CA PRO A 105 -4.62 8.64 -3.68
C PRO A 105 -4.23 10.09 -3.43
N ALA A 106 -2.93 10.39 -3.57
CA ALA A 106 -2.39 11.70 -3.28
C ALA A 106 -3.25 12.76 -3.97
N ILE A 107 -3.65 13.78 -3.19
CA ILE A 107 -4.70 14.80 -3.47
C ILE A 107 -4.53 15.54 -4.83
N SER A 108 -3.41 15.31 -5.52
CA SER A 108 -3.12 15.69 -6.90
C SER A 108 -4.15 15.21 -7.94
N SER A 109 -4.58 13.94 -7.92
CA SER A 109 -5.45 13.40 -8.98
C SER A 109 -6.88 13.95 -8.92
N GLN A 110 -7.42 14.17 -7.71
CA GLN A 110 -8.71 14.84 -7.54
C GLN A 110 -8.69 16.31 -8.00
N LYS A 111 -7.56 17.01 -7.85
CA LYS A 111 -7.41 18.41 -8.32
C LYS A 111 -7.50 18.55 -9.83
N VAL A 112 -7.11 17.56 -10.63
CA VAL A 112 -7.20 17.64 -12.10
C VAL A 112 -8.65 17.49 -12.58
N TYR A 113 -9.41 16.55 -12.01
CA TYR A 113 -10.83 16.37 -12.37
C TYR A 113 -11.73 17.50 -11.85
N ALA A 114 -11.51 17.97 -10.61
CA ALA A 114 -12.30 19.08 -10.05
C ALA A 114 -12.06 20.42 -10.77
N LYS A 115 -10.84 20.68 -11.22
CA LYS A 115 -10.46 21.96 -11.86
C LYS A 115 -11.13 22.19 -13.22
N ASN A 116 -11.61 21.14 -13.89
CA ASN A 116 -12.41 21.26 -15.11
C ASN A 116 -13.89 21.56 -14.83
N TYR A 117 -14.40 21.23 -13.64
CA TYR A 117 -15.78 21.54 -13.24
C TYR A 117 -15.93 22.92 -12.58
N TYR A 118 -14.90 23.41 -11.89
CA TYR A 118 -14.98 24.66 -11.11
C TYR A 118 -14.75 25.96 -11.90
N ASN A 119 -14.44 25.92 -13.19
CA ASN A 119 -14.31 27.13 -14.03
C ASN A 119 -15.66 27.79 -14.40
N HIS A 120 -16.77 27.42 -13.76
CA HIS A 120 -18.12 27.90 -14.09
C HIS A 120 -18.92 28.48 -12.91
N VAL A 121 -18.32 28.68 -11.73
CA VAL A 121 -18.96 29.43 -10.63
C VAL A 121 -17.95 30.39 -10.01
N GLU A 122 -18.30 31.68 -10.01
CA GLU A 122 -17.38 32.79 -9.72
C GLU A 122 -17.12 33.00 -8.22
N THR A 123 -15.87 33.41 -7.91
CA THR A 123 -15.37 34.31 -6.84
C THR A 123 -15.99 34.36 -5.42
N MET A 124 -15.08 34.39 -4.42
CA MET A 124 -15.02 35.17 -3.15
C MET A 124 -14.47 34.29 -1.98
N THR A 125 -13.23 34.48 -1.48
CA THR A 125 -12.80 35.36 -0.33
C THR A 125 -13.10 34.74 1.06
N GLU A 126 -12.17 34.53 2.03
CA GLU A 126 -10.72 34.81 2.19
C GLU A 126 -10.03 33.73 3.09
N ASN A 127 -8.73 33.45 2.89
CA ASN A 127 -7.58 33.49 3.85
C ASN A 127 -7.81 33.18 5.39
N LYS A 128 -6.94 32.51 6.17
CA LYS A 128 -5.47 32.61 6.30
C LYS A 128 -4.81 31.35 6.88
N GLY A 129 -3.58 31.04 6.45
CA GLY A 129 -2.74 29.97 7.01
C GLY A 129 -1.47 29.69 6.22
N ASN A 130 -0.51 30.61 6.24
CA ASN A 130 0.71 30.49 5.42
C ASN A 130 1.68 29.43 6.01
N VAL A 131 1.81 28.28 5.34
CA VAL A 131 2.97 27.39 5.51
C VAL A 131 3.97 27.70 4.41
N ASN A 132 5.03 28.42 4.76
CA ASN A 132 6.06 28.83 3.81
C ASN A 132 7.12 27.74 3.64
N ILE A 133 6.95 26.85 2.65
CA ILE A 133 8.03 25.94 2.21
C ILE A 133 8.77 26.61 1.05
N SER A 134 9.67 27.53 1.38
CA SER A 134 10.66 28.06 0.43
C SER A 134 12.08 27.72 0.87
N GLY A 135 12.77 26.92 0.05
CA GLY A 135 14.23 26.86 0.04
C GLY A 135 14.92 25.96 1.08
N VAL A 136 14.60 24.67 1.16
CA VAL A 136 15.52 23.67 1.76
C VAL A 136 15.68 22.46 0.83
N GLN A 137 16.76 22.49 0.05
CA GLN A 137 17.35 21.28 -0.54
C GLN A 137 18.18 20.59 0.55
N GLY A 138 17.51 19.85 1.44
CA GLY A 138 18.10 19.32 2.66
C GLY A 138 17.35 18.13 3.23
N ASN A 139 18.11 17.22 3.82
CA ASN A 139 17.66 15.93 4.35
C ASN A 139 16.57 16.09 5.44
N VAL A 140 15.51 15.26 5.39
CA VAL A 140 14.41 15.27 6.38
C VAL A 140 14.75 14.45 7.64
N SER A 141 15.99 13.95 7.74
CA SER A 141 16.54 13.33 8.94
C SER A 141 16.85 14.38 10.02
N GLY A 142 15.84 14.80 10.79
CA GLY A 142 16.02 15.87 11.79
C GLY A 142 14.86 16.24 12.71
N ILE A 143 13.65 15.67 12.59
CA ILE A 143 12.58 15.91 13.57
C ILE A 143 12.71 14.91 14.73
N ALA A 144 13.70 15.16 15.59
CA ALA A 144 13.85 14.44 16.85
C ALA A 144 12.74 14.86 17.82
N ALA A 145 11.77 13.98 18.05
CA ALA A 145 10.83 14.15 19.16
C ALA A 145 11.57 13.90 20.48
N ALA A 146 11.89 14.98 21.20
CA ALA A 146 12.45 14.90 22.54
C ALA A 146 11.37 14.37 23.51
N GLY A 147 11.48 13.09 23.87
CA GLY A 147 10.59 12.42 24.79
C GLY A 147 11.18 11.07 25.21
N GLU A 148 11.78 11.03 26.40
CA GLU A 148 12.35 9.80 26.94
C GLU A 148 11.25 8.73 27.10
N ASN A 149 11.56 7.49 26.69
CA ASN A 149 10.78 6.28 26.97
C ASN A 149 9.47 6.05 26.18
N GLN A 150 9.41 6.43 24.89
CA GLN A 150 8.53 5.75 23.91
C GLN A 150 9.36 5.09 22.81
N THR A 151 8.91 3.93 22.33
CA THR A 151 9.62 3.04 21.38
C THR A 151 9.83 3.69 20.01
N MET A 152 10.91 4.45 19.89
CA MET A 152 11.35 5.21 18.71
C MET A 152 11.43 4.35 17.43
N THR A 153 11.70 3.06 17.60
CA THR A 153 11.86 2.07 16.53
C THR A 153 10.59 1.79 15.74
N GLY A 154 9.42 1.73 16.37
CA GLY A 154 8.16 1.42 15.69
C GLY A 154 7.73 2.52 14.70
N VAL A 155 7.93 3.78 15.08
CA VAL A 155 7.63 4.94 14.23
C VAL A 155 8.64 5.06 13.09
N ALA A 156 9.94 4.93 13.39
CA ALA A 156 10.99 4.95 12.38
C ALA A 156 10.83 3.83 11.34
N LEU A 157 10.52 2.60 11.78
CA LEU A 157 10.24 1.46 10.90
C LEU A 157 9.01 1.68 10.01
N GLY A 158 7.95 2.27 10.55
CA GLY A 158 6.77 2.66 9.78
C GLY A 158 7.11 3.67 8.67
N GLN A 159 7.89 4.69 9.00
CA GLN A 159 8.32 5.73 8.06
C GLN A 159 9.22 5.16 6.94
N ILE A 160 10.29 4.43 7.29
CA ILE A 160 11.20 3.88 6.27
C ILE A 160 10.49 2.82 5.40
N SER A 161 9.61 2.00 5.98
CA SER A 161 8.82 1.03 5.21
C SER A 161 7.90 1.73 4.19
N GLY A 162 7.31 2.88 4.53
CA GLY A 162 6.51 3.66 3.59
C GLY A 162 7.34 4.25 2.45
N VAL A 163 8.55 4.75 2.75
CA VAL A 163 9.49 5.24 1.74
C VAL A 163 9.97 4.11 0.82
N VAL A 164 10.32 2.95 1.37
CA VAL A 164 10.72 1.75 0.59
C VAL A 164 9.62 1.34 -0.39
N THR A 165 8.37 1.21 0.10
CA THR A 165 7.23 0.85 -0.77
C THR A 165 7.02 1.89 -1.87
N ASN A 166 7.21 3.18 -1.60
CA ASN A 166 7.12 4.22 -2.64
C ASN A 166 8.24 4.10 -3.70
N SER A 167 9.50 3.89 -3.27
CA SER A 167 10.64 3.69 -4.19
C SER A 167 10.48 2.43 -5.05
N ILE A 168 9.86 1.37 -4.52
CA ILE A 168 9.54 0.14 -5.27
C ILE A 168 8.41 0.38 -6.29
N GLY A 169 7.32 1.05 -5.91
CA GLY A 169 6.23 1.36 -6.86
C GLY A 169 6.68 2.25 -8.03
N GLN A 170 7.70 3.09 -7.82
CA GLN A 170 8.33 3.87 -8.88
C GLN A 170 9.08 2.99 -9.91
N LEU A 171 9.60 1.81 -9.53
CA LEU A 171 10.18 0.85 -10.49
C LEU A 171 9.11 0.31 -11.44
N GLN A 172 7.96 -0.11 -10.89
CA GLN A 172 6.82 -0.63 -11.66
C GLN A 172 6.30 0.40 -12.67
N SER A 173 6.44 1.70 -12.35
CA SER A 173 6.05 2.81 -13.24
C SER A 173 6.92 2.95 -14.51
N THR A 174 8.06 2.26 -14.60
CA THR A 174 8.95 2.28 -15.79
C THR A 174 8.51 1.32 -16.90
N ASN A 175 7.59 0.39 -16.61
CA ASN A 175 7.02 -0.59 -17.55
C ASN A 175 8.03 -1.53 -18.25
N THR A 176 9.25 -1.71 -17.73
CA THR A 176 10.17 -2.75 -18.23
C THR A 176 9.96 -4.08 -17.48
N PRO A 177 10.12 -5.25 -18.13
CA PRO A 177 10.07 -6.54 -17.48
C PRO A 177 11.07 -6.66 -16.31
N GLU A 178 12.27 -6.13 -16.50
CA GLU A 178 13.36 -6.17 -15.52
C GLU A 178 13.05 -5.32 -14.27
N ALA A 179 12.47 -4.13 -14.44
CA ALA A 179 12.09 -3.28 -13.31
C ALA A 179 10.86 -3.84 -12.56
N THR A 180 9.92 -4.45 -13.27
CA THR A 180 8.78 -5.16 -12.67
C THR A 180 9.27 -6.37 -11.85
N GLN A 181 10.16 -7.17 -12.41
CA GLN A 181 10.77 -8.31 -11.71
C GLN A 181 11.60 -7.88 -10.50
N LEU A 182 12.39 -6.80 -10.64
CA LEU A 182 13.15 -6.22 -9.54
C LEU A 182 12.23 -5.73 -8.42
N ALA A 183 11.12 -5.06 -8.75
CA ALA A 183 10.14 -4.62 -7.77
C ALA A 183 9.57 -5.79 -6.96
N THR A 184 9.13 -6.87 -7.62
CA THR A 184 8.64 -8.08 -6.94
C THR A 184 9.68 -8.71 -6.00
N LEU A 185 10.95 -8.76 -6.39
CA LEU A 185 12.02 -9.28 -5.53
C LEU A 185 12.29 -8.36 -4.32
N LEU A 186 12.17 -7.05 -4.49
CA LEU A 186 12.33 -6.07 -3.41
C LEU A 186 11.13 -6.06 -2.44
N GLU A 187 9.90 -6.30 -2.92
CA GLU A 187 8.71 -6.52 -2.08
C GLU A 187 8.85 -7.78 -1.21
N GLN A 188 9.33 -8.88 -1.81
CA GLN A 188 9.62 -10.12 -1.09
C GLN A 188 10.71 -9.91 -0.03
N LEU A 189 11.77 -9.16 -0.34
CA LEU A 189 12.84 -8.81 0.60
C LEU A 189 12.33 -7.89 1.72
N GLN A 190 11.52 -6.88 1.40
CA GLN A 190 10.87 -5.99 2.36
C GLN A 190 10.01 -6.79 3.36
N SER A 191 9.19 -7.69 2.85
CA SER A 191 8.33 -8.56 3.66
C SER A 191 9.14 -9.50 4.55
N ALA A 192 10.20 -10.13 4.03
CA ALA A 192 11.06 -11.01 4.80
C ALA A 192 11.73 -10.28 5.98
N ILE A 193 12.30 -9.10 5.75
CA ILE A 193 12.96 -8.29 6.80
C ILE A 193 11.96 -7.83 7.86
N LYS A 194 10.77 -7.36 7.44
CA LYS A 194 9.72 -6.91 8.35
C LYS A 194 9.29 -8.03 9.31
N ASN A 195 9.11 -9.24 8.77
CA ASN A 195 8.59 -10.40 9.48
C ASN A 195 9.64 -11.23 10.24
N GLU A 196 10.94 -10.96 10.07
CA GLU A 196 12.00 -11.69 10.79
C GLU A 196 11.98 -11.36 12.28
N SER A 197 11.75 -12.36 13.14
CA SER A 197 11.71 -12.20 14.59
C SER A 197 13.09 -12.06 15.23
N HIS A 198 14.14 -12.53 14.56
CA HIS A 198 15.51 -12.53 15.08
C HIS A 198 16.31 -11.25 14.75
N LEU A 199 15.74 -10.33 13.97
CA LEU A 199 16.37 -9.04 13.62
C LEU A 199 15.92 -7.96 14.62
N ALA A 200 16.87 -7.22 15.21
CA ALA A 200 16.51 -6.10 16.09
C ALA A 200 15.78 -4.99 15.30
N PRO A 201 14.93 -4.17 15.94
CA PRO A 201 14.21 -3.11 15.24
C PRO A 201 15.13 -2.08 14.55
N GLU A 202 16.31 -1.83 15.10
CA GLU A 202 17.37 -0.98 14.55
C GLU A 202 17.96 -1.61 13.28
N ASP A 203 18.35 -2.88 13.34
CA ASP A 203 18.85 -3.65 12.20
C ASP A 203 17.80 -3.76 11.08
N LYS A 204 16.50 -3.83 11.42
CA LYS A 204 15.40 -3.77 10.45
C LYS A 204 15.34 -2.43 9.74
N ALA A 205 15.61 -1.32 10.44
CA ALA A 205 15.60 0.00 9.84
C ALA A 205 16.79 0.17 8.88
N GLU A 206 18.00 -0.23 9.29
CA GLU A 206 19.19 -0.21 8.43
C GLU A 206 19.00 -1.11 7.19
N ALA A 207 18.47 -2.32 7.37
CA ALA A 207 18.16 -3.23 6.27
C ALA A 207 17.10 -2.65 5.32
N MET A 208 16.10 -1.91 5.83
CA MET A 208 15.13 -1.18 4.99
C MET A 208 15.77 -0.03 4.20
N GLU A 209 16.72 0.72 4.77
CA GLU A 209 17.49 1.72 4.00
C GLU A 209 18.29 1.08 2.86
N GLN A 210 18.80 -0.15 3.06
CA GLN A 210 19.46 -0.90 1.99
C GLN A 210 18.47 -1.30 0.89
N VAL A 211 17.27 -1.77 1.22
CA VAL A 211 16.22 -2.09 0.22
C VAL A 211 15.81 -0.84 -0.57
N LYS A 212 15.69 0.33 0.09
CA LYS A 212 15.46 1.62 -0.59
C LYS A 212 16.58 1.93 -1.60
N THR A 213 17.83 1.77 -1.21
CA THR A 213 18.99 2.03 -2.08
C THR A 213 19.01 1.12 -3.31
N LEU A 214 18.61 -0.15 -3.16
CA LEU A 214 18.46 -1.09 -4.28
C LEU A 214 17.34 -0.68 -5.23
N ALA A 215 16.22 -0.17 -4.69
CA ALA A 215 15.12 0.34 -5.51
C ALA A 215 15.55 1.59 -6.30
N GLU A 216 16.22 2.56 -5.66
CA GLU A 216 16.70 3.79 -6.31
C GLU A 216 17.73 3.52 -7.42
N ALA A 217 18.62 2.54 -7.25
CA ALA A 217 19.55 2.12 -8.30
C ALA A 217 18.83 1.45 -9.50
N GLY A 218 17.75 0.72 -9.26
CA GLY A 218 16.93 0.14 -10.33
C GLY A 218 16.15 1.18 -11.14
N GLN A 219 15.82 2.33 -10.55
CA GLN A 219 15.15 3.43 -11.26
C GLN A 219 16.10 4.20 -12.20
N LYS A 220 17.41 4.15 -11.92
CA LYS A 220 18.46 4.91 -12.62
C LYS A 220 19.67 4.01 -12.89
N PRO A 221 19.52 2.97 -13.73
CA PRO A 221 20.56 1.96 -13.93
C PRO A 221 21.88 2.55 -14.44
N GLU A 222 21.85 3.69 -15.12
CA GLU A 222 23.01 4.45 -15.61
C GLU A 222 23.78 5.26 -14.54
N ASP A 223 23.22 5.43 -13.34
CA ASP A 223 23.86 6.21 -12.28
C ASP A 223 24.94 5.39 -11.55
N ASN A 224 26.19 5.61 -11.95
CA ASN A 224 27.37 4.96 -11.37
C ASN A 224 27.56 5.18 -9.85
N ALA A 225 26.97 6.23 -9.25
CA ALA A 225 27.02 6.44 -7.81
C ALA A 225 25.97 5.57 -7.11
N LEU A 226 24.75 5.51 -7.64
CA LEU A 226 23.69 4.62 -7.14
C LEU A 226 24.06 3.15 -7.32
N GLN A 227 24.69 2.75 -8.43
CA GLN A 227 25.18 1.38 -8.61
C GLN A 227 26.25 0.99 -7.57
N LYS A 228 27.15 1.92 -7.21
CA LYS A 228 28.11 1.70 -6.11
C LYS A 228 27.41 1.60 -4.75
N ALA A 229 26.42 2.46 -4.50
CA ALA A 229 25.61 2.40 -3.28
C ALA A 229 24.86 1.06 -3.18
N ALA A 230 24.29 0.57 -4.28
CA ALA A 230 23.63 -0.74 -4.35
C ALA A 230 24.59 -1.91 -4.12
N LYS A 231 25.84 -1.87 -4.63
CA LYS A 231 26.87 -2.88 -4.26
C LYS A 231 27.20 -2.86 -2.77
N THR A 232 27.17 -1.69 -2.13
CA THR A 232 27.35 -1.57 -0.67
C THR A 232 26.11 -2.09 0.08
N ALA A 233 24.90 -1.75 -0.36
CA ALA A 233 23.64 -2.24 0.21
C ALA A 233 23.55 -3.77 0.18
N LEU A 234 23.93 -4.41 -0.92
CA LEU A 234 24.02 -5.88 -1.02
C LEU A 234 25.04 -6.49 -0.03
N LYS A 235 26.14 -5.78 0.28
CA LYS A 235 27.14 -6.24 1.27
C LYS A 235 26.63 -6.08 2.69
N ILE A 236 26.00 -4.95 3.00
CA ILE A 236 25.40 -4.67 4.31
C ILE A 236 24.33 -5.72 4.59
N LEU A 237 23.36 -5.91 3.69
CA LEU A 237 22.32 -6.94 3.83
C LEU A 237 22.92 -8.33 4.09
N LYS A 238 23.92 -8.76 3.31
CA LYS A 238 24.64 -10.04 3.53
C LYS A 238 25.28 -10.11 4.93
N GLY A 239 25.84 -9.02 5.42
CA GLY A 239 26.38 -8.91 6.78
C GLY A 239 25.30 -9.03 7.85
N THR A 240 24.19 -8.29 7.71
CA THR A 240 23.02 -8.35 8.60
C THR A 240 22.47 -9.78 8.70
N ILE A 241 22.40 -10.49 7.57
CA ILE A 241 21.93 -11.88 7.50
C ILE A 241 22.94 -12.84 8.13
N ALA A 242 24.25 -12.62 7.97
CA ALA A 242 25.28 -13.51 8.52
C ALA A 242 25.33 -13.51 10.06
N GLY A 243 24.70 -12.53 10.73
CA GLY A 243 24.49 -12.53 12.18
C GLY A 243 23.26 -13.33 12.65
N LEU A 244 22.43 -13.83 11.73
CA LEU A 244 21.22 -14.59 12.07
C LEU A 244 21.49 -16.08 12.29
N PRO A 245 20.68 -16.78 13.11
CA PRO A 245 20.69 -18.23 13.17
C PRO A 245 20.35 -18.88 11.82
N ASP A 246 20.95 -20.02 11.49
CA ASP A 246 20.71 -20.75 10.22
C ASP A 246 19.22 -21.10 9.96
N ALA A 247 18.42 -21.19 11.02
CA ALA A 247 16.97 -21.44 10.95
C ALA A 247 16.12 -20.17 10.70
N ALA A 248 16.74 -18.99 10.54
CA ALA A 248 16.03 -17.74 10.27
C ALA A 248 15.46 -17.72 8.85
N LYS A 249 14.16 -17.41 8.72
CA LYS A 249 13.46 -17.37 7.43
C LYS A 249 14.02 -16.29 6.51
N LEU A 250 14.54 -15.20 7.07
CA LEU A 250 15.22 -14.16 6.31
C LEU A 250 16.52 -14.67 5.67
N ALA A 251 17.28 -15.55 6.33
CA ALA A 251 18.51 -16.10 5.77
C ALA A 251 18.24 -16.97 4.54
N GLU A 252 17.26 -17.87 4.63
CA GLU A 252 16.84 -18.70 3.48
C GLU A 252 16.28 -17.85 2.33
N SER A 253 15.48 -16.83 2.65
CA SER A 253 14.90 -15.92 1.65
C SER A 253 16.00 -15.16 0.91
N CYS A 254 16.93 -14.54 1.65
CA CYS A 254 17.97 -13.71 1.06
C CYS A 254 19.04 -14.49 0.28
N ALA A 255 19.26 -15.77 0.61
CA ALA A 255 20.10 -16.66 -0.20
C ALA A 255 19.57 -16.81 -1.64
N LYS A 256 18.26 -16.64 -1.85
CA LYS A 256 17.61 -16.67 -3.17
C LYS A 256 17.43 -15.26 -3.76
N LEU A 257 16.98 -14.31 -2.94
CA LEU A 257 16.64 -12.96 -3.38
C LEU A 257 17.86 -12.10 -3.74
N LEU A 258 18.91 -12.08 -2.91
CA LEU A 258 20.04 -11.17 -3.11
C LEU A 258 20.85 -11.46 -4.39
N PRO A 259 21.10 -12.73 -4.79
CA PRO A 259 21.71 -13.01 -6.09
C PRO A 259 20.84 -12.56 -7.27
N ALA A 260 19.52 -12.80 -7.22
CA ALA A 260 18.61 -12.41 -8.29
C ALA A 260 18.53 -10.88 -8.46
N ILE A 261 18.45 -10.13 -7.35
CA ILE A 261 18.50 -8.66 -7.34
C ILE A 261 19.85 -8.16 -7.89
N ALA A 262 20.96 -8.78 -7.51
CA ALA A 262 22.29 -8.42 -8.01
C ALA A 262 22.41 -8.62 -9.53
N THR A 263 21.82 -9.68 -10.08
CA THR A 263 21.80 -9.92 -11.53
C THR A 263 20.99 -8.85 -12.26
N LEU A 264 19.76 -8.53 -11.81
CA LEU A 264 18.92 -7.53 -12.46
C LEU A 264 19.53 -6.12 -12.44
N LEU A 265 20.24 -5.77 -11.36
CA LEU A 265 20.97 -4.50 -11.26
C LEU A 265 22.35 -4.52 -11.96
N SER A 266 22.76 -5.62 -12.61
CA SER A 266 24.10 -5.80 -13.20
C SER A 266 25.26 -5.59 -12.21
N LEU A 267 25.07 -6.03 -10.96
CA LEU A 267 25.97 -5.82 -9.82
C LEU A 267 26.85 -7.03 -9.47
N SER A 268 26.52 -8.21 -10.02
CA SER A 268 27.24 -9.49 -9.88
C SER A 268 28.74 -9.37 -10.07
#